data_AF-A0A7W6FJL5-F1
#
_entry.id   AF-A0A7W6FJL5-F1
#
_cell.length_a   1.000
_cell.length_b   1.000
_cell.length_c   1.000
_cell.angle_alpha   90.00
_cell.angle_beta   90.00
_cell.angle_gamma   90.00
#
_symmetry.space_group_name_H-M   'P 1'
#
loop_
_entity.id
_entity.type
_entity.pdbx_description
1 polymer ?
#
loop_
_entity_poly.entity_id
_entity_poly.type
_entity_poly.pdbx_seq_one_letter_code
_entity_poly.pdbx_strand_id
1 'polypeptide(L)'
;MSNIEEQLVNLASPEDRQKHLRGLAVLKQIGGENFGGPVSQLARFSEDLARFTIQYPYGDVLSRDGLDLRTRQILTTATLLAHGSAQSQLSFHLNGLLNAGGTPDDVVDLLFISAGLIGFPTAINAVPIVRDILADRGETNNATEAQASPAIPDISSDRLAVLDRVAPEFLKWREQVLDEEIFCAVHLEPRLAHLASAAMLGARGKVGASFDAHIASALATGATHSDIVEMVIQLSVYSGFPAALNAAGRANNVLAASERPQANTQKRVQTTKDDEKRFMSGAATLAATSGGSGADVVDSFKDIAPGLGRLIVAHCYGDIFSRSALDPKGRELGAISALAAQGTIAAEKPLGVHVDAALNLGATREEIIETLFNVIPYAGYPLIEKALLIAHDRISLFNEKQAADNAS
;
A
#
# COMPACT_ATOMS: atom_id res chain seq x y z
N MET A 1 11.01 10.16 34.37
CA MET A 1 10.91 10.72 33.02
C MET A 1 12.27 10.56 32.37
N SER A 2 12.35 10.09 31.13
CA SER A 2 13.63 10.06 30.41
C SER A 2 14.08 11.49 30.08
N ASN A 3 15.38 11.73 29.88
CA ASN A 3 15.91 13.06 29.51
C ASN A 3 15.21 13.62 28.26
N ILE A 4 14.90 12.75 27.30
CA ILE A 4 14.17 13.12 26.06
C ILE A 4 12.74 13.57 26.36
N GLU A 5 12.04 12.90 27.28
CA GLU A 5 10.67 13.24 27.63
C GLU A 5 10.57 14.65 28.23
N GLU A 6 11.49 15.00 29.14
CA GLU A 6 11.53 16.33 29.74
C GLU A 6 11.82 17.41 28.69
N GLN A 7 12.78 17.16 27.79
CA GLN A 7 13.08 18.05 26.66
C GLN A 7 11.83 18.31 25.81
N LEU A 8 11.10 17.25 25.45
CA LEU A 8 9.90 17.37 24.62
C LEU A 8 8.75 18.06 25.36
N VAL A 9 8.60 17.87 26.68
CA VAL A 9 7.61 18.62 27.50
C VAL A 9 7.93 20.11 27.51
N ASN A 10 9.21 20.48 27.55
CA ASN A 10 9.66 21.86 27.61
C ASN A 10 9.45 22.64 26.30
N LEU A 11 9.16 21.97 25.18
CA LEU A 11 8.76 22.63 23.95
C LEU A 11 7.41 23.36 24.05
N ALA A 12 6.55 22.99 25.01
CA ALA A 12 5.21 23.53 25.14
C ALA A 12 5.19 24.92 25.80
N SER A 13 4.51 25.87 25.16
CA SER A 13 4.11 27.12 25.80
C SER A 13 3.14 26.86 26.96
N PRO A 14 2.99 27.77 27.92
CA PRO A 14 1.98 27.64 28.99
C PRO A 14 0.55 27.50 28.44
N GLU A 15 0.24 28.20 27.35
CA GLU A 15 -1.11 28.26 26.75
C GLU A 15 -1.53 26.93 26.12
N ASP A 16 -0.61 26.23 25.44
CA ASP A 16 -0.92 24.98 24.73
C ASP A 16 -0.48 23.72 25.49
N ARG A 17 -0.05 23.86 26.76
CA ARG A 17 0.56 22.77 27.54
C ARG A 17 -0.33 21.54 27.65
N GLN A 18 -1.63 21.71 27.87
CA GLN A 18 -2.55 20.58 28.01
C GLN A 18 -2.66 19.76 26.73
N LYS A 19 -2.81 20.44 25.59
CA LYS A 19 -2.86 19.82 24.25
C LYS A 19 -1.56 19.07 23.95
N HIS A 20 -0.43 19.70 24.25
CA HIS A 20 0.89 19.10 24.06
C HIS A 20 1.09 17.84 24.90
N LEU A 21 0.72 17.88 26.18
CA LEU A 21 0.82 16.72 27.08
C LEU A 21 -0.08 15.56 26.63
N ARG A 22 -1.29 15.86 26.15
CA ARG A 22 -2.17 14.86 25.53
C ARG A 22 -1.53 14.23 24.29
N GLY A 23 -0.95 15.06 23.42
CA GLY A 23 -0.21 14.59 22.25
C GLY A 23 0.97 13.71 22.60
N LEU A 24 1.77 14.09 23.61
CA LEU A 24 2.87 13.26 24.11
C LEU A 24 2.39 11.92 24.68
N ALA A 25 1.24 11.90 25.37
CA ALA A 25 0.68 10.65 25.89
C ALA A 25 0.31 9.68 24.76
N VAL A 26 -0.36 10.17 23.70
CA VAL A 26 -0.69 9.34 22.52
C VAL A 26 0.57 8.92 21.77
N LEU A 27 1.52 9.85 21.56
CA LEU A 27 2.79 9.55 20.91
C LEU A 27 3.55 8.44 21.64
N LYS A 28 3.53 8.42 22.98
CA LYS A 28 4.14 7.34 23.78
C LYS A 28 3.44 6.01 23.61
N GLN A 29 2.11 5.99 23.56
CA GLN A 29 1.36 4.74 23.31
C GLN A 29 1.71 4.16 21.95
N ILE A 30 1.87 5.00 20.93
CA ILE A 30 2.24 4.59 19.57
C ILE A 30 3.72 4.18 19.51
N GLY A 31 4.63 5.06 19.93
CA GLY A 31 6.05 4.86 19.72
C GLY A 31 6.76 3.98 20.76
N GLY A 32 6.09 3.59 21.85
CA GLY A 32 6.66 2.77 22.91
C GLY A 32 7.95 3.37 23.47
N GLU A 33 8.99 2.54 23.60
CA GLU A 33 10.31 2.98 24.08
C GLU A 33 10.96 4.04 23.17
N ASN A 34 10.65 4.01 21.85
CA ASN A 34 11.23 4.88 20.84
C ASN A 34 10.36 6.09 20.48
N PHE A 35 9.35 6.43 21.29
CA PHE A 35 8.39 7.49 20.98
C PHE A 35 9.01 8.85 20.68
N GLY A 36 10.13 9.18 21.33
CA GLY A 36 10.80 10.45 21.16
C GLY A 36 11.61 10.56 19.87
N GLY A 37 12.00 9.45 19.24
CA GLY A 37 12.96 9.42 18.13
C GLY A 37 12.60 10.38 16.99
N PRO A 38 11.42 10.22 16.34
CA PRO A 38 11.03 11.07 15.22
C PRO A 38 10.89 12.56 15.60
N VAL A 39 10.26 12.84 16.74
CA VAL A 39 9.99 14.23 17.16
C VAL A 39 11.24 14.95 17.68
N SER A 40 12.19 14.23 18.29
CA SER A 40 13.49 14.78 18.69
C SER A 40 14.36 15.09 17.48
N GLN A 41 14.31 14.29 16.41
CA GLN A 41 14.98 14.61 15.15
C GLN A 41 14.40 15.89 14.53
N LEU A 42 13.06 16.03 14.54
CA LEU A 42 12.41 17.27 14.11
C LEU A 42 12.81 18.46 14.98
N ALA A 43 12.88 18.31 16.31
CA ALA A 43 13.22 19.41 17.22
C ALA A 43 14.63 19.98 16.97
N ARG A 44 15.58 19.14 16.55
CA ARG A 44 16.94 19.58 16.16
C ARG A 44 16.94 20.48 14.93
N PHE A 45 15.96 20.30 14.04
CA PHE A 45 15.78 21.14 12.86
C PHE A 45 14.89 22.36 13.16
N SER A 46 13.77 22.13 13.84
CA SER A 46 12.82 23.15 14.25
C SER A 46 11.99 22.67 15.45
N GLU A 47 12.17 23.33 16.60
CA GLU A 47 11.36 23.11 17.80
C GLU A 47 9.87 23.35 17.55
N ASP A 48 9.53 24.34 16.71
CA ASP A 48 8.15 24.64 16.33
C ASP A 48 7.50 23.50 15.55
N LEU A 49 8.24 22.88 14.60
CA LEU A 49 7.74 21.71 13.88
C LEU A 49 7.56 20.50 14.80
N ALA A 50 8.47 20.29 15.75
CA ALA A 50 8.32 19.22 16.75
C ALA A 50 7.09 19.46 17.64
N ARG A 51 6.94 20.69 18.16
CA ARG A 51 5.76 21.09 18.95
C ARG A 51 4.48 20.91 18.15
N PHE A 52 4.42 21.40 16.93
CA PHE A 52 3.24 21.25 16.06
C PHE A 52 2.92 19.78 15.77
N THR A 53 3.93 18.96 15.51
CA THR A 53 3.76 17.52 15.27
C THR A 53 3.19 16.80 16.48
N ILE A 54 3.65 17.13 17.69
CA ILE A 54 3.11 16.57 18.93
C ILE A 54 1.66 17.04 19.13
N GLN A 55 1.41 18.34 18.93
CA GLN A 55 0.14 18.97 19.26
C GLN A 55 -0.99 18.64 18.29
N TYR A 56 -0.73 18.65 16.97
CA TYR A 56 -1.78 18.52 15.97
C TYR A 56 -2.07 17.04 15.63
N PRO A 57 -1.16 16.28 14.96
CA PRO A 57 -1.36 14.85 14.72
C PRO A 57 -1.76 14.05 15.96
N TYR A 58 -0.98 14.14 17.04
CA TYR A 58 -1.21 13.31 18.22
C TYR A 58 -2.22 13.93 19.19
N GLY A 59 -2.12 15.24 19.43
CA GLY A 59 -2.92 15.94 20.44
C GLY A 59 -4.29 16.44 19.99
N ASP A 60 -4.53 16.64 18.69
CA ASP A 60 -5.85 17.07 18.17
C ASP A 60 -6.54 16.02 17.33
N VAL A 61 -5.80 15.13 16.66
CA VAL A 61 -6.38 14.17 15.72
C VAL A 61 -6.43 12.78 16.31
N LEU A 62 -5.28 12.20 16.67
CA LEU A 62 -5.24 10.81 17.18
C LEU A 62 -5.77 10.67 18.61
N SER A 63 -5.84 11.76 19.39
CA SER A 63 -6.42 11.74 20.73
C SER A 63 -7.93 12.01 20.76
N ARG A 64 -8.59 12.17 19.61
CA ARG A 64 -10.03 12.44 19.58
C ARG A 64 -10.81 11.23 20.04
N ASP A 65 -11.91 11.47 20.73
CA ASP A 65 -12.91 10.44 20.98
C ASP A 65 -13.56 10.01 19.64
N GLY A 66 -14.07 8.78 19.57
CA GLY A 66 -14.77 8.24 18.39
C GLY A 66 -14.16 6.94 17.86
N LEU A 67 -12.87 6.96 17.49
CA LEU A 67 -12.12 5.76 17.13
C LEU A 67 -11.07 5.43 18.19
N ASP A 68 -10.98 4.14 18.56
CA ASP A 68 -9.92 3.64 19.42
C ASP A 68 -8.54 3.72 18.73
N LEU A 69 -7.47 3.69 19.53
CA LEU A 69 -6.13 3.89 19.00
C LEU A 69 -5.72 2.82 17.99
N ARG A 70 -6.14 1.56 18.20
CA ARG A 70 -5.89 0.45 17.26
C ARG A 70 -6.46 0.78 15.88
N THR A 71 -7.73 1.14 15.82
CA THR A 71 -8.42 1.53 14.59
C THR A 71 -7.72 2.71 13.92
N ARG A 72 -7.34 3.73 14.70
CA ARG A 72 -6.60 4.88 14.17
C ARG A 72 -5.27 4.46 13.55
N GLN A 73 -4.53 3.56 14.18
CA GLN A 73 -3.26 3.05 13.64
C GLN A 73 -3.43 2.18 12.41
N ILE A 74 -4.53 1.42 12.28
CA ILE A 74 -4.89 0.71 11.04
C ILE A 74 -5.06 1.72 9.90
N LEU A 75 -5.84 2.79 10.11
CA LEU A 75 -6.08 3.81 9.08
C LEU A 75 -4.82 4.61 8.73
N THR A 76 -4.00 4.96 9.72
CA THR A 76 -2.72 5.64 9.50
C THR A 76 -1.75 4.76 8.72
N THR A 77 -1.60 3.49 9.10
CA THR A 77 -0.73 2.54 8.42
C THR A 77 -1.21 2.30 6.98
N ALA A 78 -2.52 2.10 6.79
CA ALA A 78 -3.12 1.97 5.46
C ALA A 78 -2.79 3.18 4.58
N THR A 79 -2.96 4.39 5.12
CA THR A 79 -2.67 5.66 4.43
C THR A 79 -1.19 5.77 4.03
N LEU A 80 -0.27 5.49 4.96
CA LEU A 80 1.18 5.56 4.73
C LEU A 80 1.66 4.51 3.73
N LEU A 81 1.11 3.29 3.82
CA LEU A 81 1.37 2.20 2.90
C LEU A 81 0.92 2.57 1.48
N ALA A 82 -0.28 3.14 1.34
CA ALA A 82 -0.78 3.62 0.07
C ALA A 82 0.08 4.75 -0.51
N HIS A 83 0.57 5.67 0.33
CA HIS A 83 1.43 6.77 -0.13
C HIS A 83 2.75 6.28 -0.74
N GLY A 84 3.37 5.26 -0.15
CA GLY A 84 4.54 4.57 -0.70
C GLY A 84 5.87 5.32 -0.60
N SER A 85 5.91 6.53 -0.03
CA SER A 85 7.11 7.38 0.05
C SER A 85 7.51 7.81 1.47
N ALA A 86 6.79 7.37 2.51
CA ALA A 86 7.04 7.76 3.91
C ALA A 86 7.49 6.55 4.75
N GLN A 87 8.57 5.89 4.34
CA GLN A 87 8.96 4.56 4.88
C GLN A 87 9.31 4.59 6.38
N SER A 88 9.97 5.63 6.87
CA SER A 88 10.28 5.76 8.31
C SER A 88 9.03 5.97 9.15
N GLN A 89 8.06 6.76 8.65
CA GLN A 89 6.76 6.92 9.30
C GLN A 89 5.92 5.63 9.22
N LEU A 90 5.95 4.92 8.08
CA LEU A 90 5.30 3.62 7.95
C LEU A 90 5.83 2.63 8.99
N SER A 91 7.16 2.53 9.13
CA SER A 91 7.80 1.69 10.16
C SER A 91 7.39 2.09 11.58
N PHE A 92 7.37 3.40 11.89
CA PHE A 92 6.94 3.92 13.18
C PHE A 92 5.47 3.56 13.50
N HIS A 93 4.57 3.72 12.53
CA HIS A 93 3.14 3.45 12.72
C HIS A 93 2.76 1.97 12.63
N LEU A 94 3.55 1.14 11.96
CA LEU A 94 3.43 -0.32 12.04
C LEU A 94 3.75 -0.84 13.45
N ASN A 95 4.85 -0.35 14.04
CA ASN A 95 5.11 -0.57 15.47
C ASN A 95 3.98 -0.01 16.34
N GLY A 96 3.50 1.18 15.99
CA GLY A 96 2.36 1.84 16.62
C GLY A 96 1.09 1.01 16.63
N LEU A 97 0.77 0.36 15.52
CA LEU A 97 -0.37 -0.54 15.41
C LEU A 97 -0.24 -1.70 16.40
N LEU A 98 0.91 -2.38 16.43
CA LEU A 98 1.15 -3.48 17.36
C LEU A 98 1.12 -3.01 18.84
N ASN A 99 1.66 -1.83 19.14
CA ASN A 99 1.61 -1.24 20.48
C ASN A 99 0.19 -0.85 20.90
N ALA A 100 -0.67 -0.48 19.94
CA ALA A 100 -2.07 -0.14 20.16
C ALA A 100 -2.99 -1.38 20.26
N GLY A 101 -2.43 -2.59 20.26
CA GLY A 101 -3.19 -3.85 20.34
C GLY A 101 -3.56 -4.46 18.99
N GLY A 102 -2.93 -4.00 17.91
CA GLY A 102 -2.95 -4.70 16.62
C GLY A 102 -2.11 -5.98 16.66
N THR A 103 -2.32 -6.86 15.67
CA THR A 103 -1.61 -8.13 15.52
C THR A 103 -0.73 -8.16 14.27
N PRO A 104 0.21 -9.12 14.17
CA PRO A 104 0.90 -9.38 12.90
C PRO A 104 -0.05 -9.65 11.73
N ASP A 105 -1.19 -10.30 11.97
CA ASP A 105 -2.23 -10.54 10.96
C ASP A 105 -2.81 -9.21 10.44
N ASP A 106 -3.09 -8.24 11.32
CA ASP A 106 -3.58 -6.91 10.91
C ASP A 106 -2.60 -6.20 9.96
N VAL A 107 -1.29 -6.35 10.22
CA VAL A 107 -0.24 -5.78 9.36
C VAL A 107 -0.24 -6.44 7.99
N VAL A 108 -0.33 -7.77 7.96
CA VAL A 108 -0.30 -8.56 6.72
C VAL A 108 -1.57 -8.33 5.90
N ASP A 109 -2.72 -8.21 6.54
CA ASP A 109 -3.98 -7.84 5.89
C ASP A 109 -3.89 -6.50 5.16
N LEU A 110 -3.24 -5.51 5.77
CA LEU A 110 -2.99 -4.21 5.10
C LEU A 110 -2.09 -4.37 3.87
N LEU A 111 -1.13 -5.30 3.87
CA LEU A 111 -0.35 -5.63 2.67
C LEU A 111 -1.24 -6.20 1.55
N PHE A 112 -2.13 -7.15 1.88
CA PHE A 112 -3.09 -7.71 0.92
C PHE A 112 -4.01 -6.64 0.34
N ILE A 113 -4.65 -5.83 1.18
CA ILE A 113 -5.54 -4.74 0.75
C ILE A 113 -4.79 -3.76 -0.15
N SER A 114 -3.55 -3.39 0.21
CA SER A 114 -2.73 -2.47 -0.58
C SER A 114 -2.37 -3.05 -1.95
N ALA A 115 -2.04 -4.35 -2.02
CA ALA A 115 -1.73 -5.01 -3.28
C ALA A 115 -2.92 -5.00 -4.23
N GLY A 116 -4.12 -5.24 -3.72
CA GLY A 116 -5.36 -5.24 -4.51
C GLY A 116 -5.82 -3.85 -4.97
N LEU A 117 -5.72 -2.84 -4.11
CA LEU A 117 -6.29 -1.51 -4.39
C LEU A 117 -5.29 -0.49 -4.95
N ILE A 118 -4.03 -0.57 -4.49
CA ILE A 118 -2.98 0.40 -4.80
C ILE A 118 -1.91 -0.22 -5.72
N GLY A 119 -1.76 -1.55 -5.67
CA GLY A 119 -0.87 -2.34 -6.50
C GLY A 119 0.26 -2.99 -5.69
N PHE A 120 0.73 -4.14 -6.16
CA PHE A 120 1.79 -4.94 -5.53
C PHE A 120 3.08 -4.17 -5.13
N PRO A 121 3.58 -3.15 -5.87
CA PRO A 121 4.79 -2.41 -5.47
C PRO A 121 4.76 -1.89 -4.02
N THR A 122 3.61 -1.39 -3.57
CA THR A 122 3.46 -0.87 -2.20
C THR A 122 3.66 -1.95 -1.14
N ALA A 123 3.07 -3.13 -1.35
CA ALA A 123 3.27 -4.28 -0.48
C ALA A 123 4.70 -4.84 -0.55
N ILE A 124 5.27 -5.00 -1.77
CA ILE A 124 6.65 -5.46 -1.99
C ILE A 124 7.64 -4.62 -1.18
N ASN A 125 7.50 -3.31 -1.22
CA ASN A 125 8.43 -2.42 -0.53
C ASN A 125 8.25 -2.42 1.00
N ALA A 126 7.04 -2.74 1.49
CA ALA A 126 6.74 -2.79 2.92
C ALA A 126 7.18 -4.10 3.59
N VAL A 127 7.30 -5.20 2.84
CA VAL A 127 7.65 -6.52 3.42
C VAL A 127 8.96 -6.52 4.22
N PRO A 128 10.08 -5.92 3.76
CA PRO A 128 11.29 -5.83 4.58
C PRO A 128 11.08 -5.05 5.88
N ILE A 129 10.30 -3.96 5.84
CA ILE A 129 9.98 -3.17 7.03
C ILE A 129 9.19 -4.00 8.04
N VAL A 130 8.16 -4.72 7.56
CA VAL A 130 7.35 -5.59 8.41
C VAL A 130 8.20 -6.71 9.01
N ARG A 131 9.08 -7.32 8.22
CA ARG A 131 10.01 -8.35 8.71
C ARG A 131 10.89 -7.84 9.84
N ASP A 132 11.54 -6.70 9.65
CA ASP A 132 12.43 -6.13 10.65
C ASP A 132 11.67 -5.86 11.96
N ILE A 133 10.45 -5.32 11.85
CA ILE A 133 9.58 -5.05 13.01
C ILE A 133 9.20 -6.33 13.75
N LEU A 134 8.72 -7.35 13.04
CA LEU A 134 8.31 -8.61 13.67
C LEU A 134 9.50 -9.34 14.30
N ALA A 135 10.66 -9.35 13.61
CA ALA A 135 11.89 -9.92 14.13
C ALA A 135 12.36 -9.23 15.42
N ASP A 136 12.38 -7.89 15.44
CA ASP A 136 12.76 -7.10 16.62
C ASP A 136 11.84 -7.37 17.83
N ARG A 137 10.58 -7.71 17.57
CA ARG A 137 9.58 -8.01 18.61
C ARG A 137 9.55 -9.48 19.01
N GLY A 138 10.27 -10.35 18.30
CA GLY A 138 10.17 -11.80 18.47
C GLY A 138 8.78 -12.34 18.12
N GLU A 139 8.05 -11.63 17.27
CA GLU A 139 6.71 -11.99 16.80
C GLU A 139 6.82 -12.68 15.43
N THR A 140 5.89 -13.58 15.12
CA THR A 140 5.79 -14.22 13.80
C THR A 140 4.36 -14.07 13.29
N ASN A 141 4.21 -13.96 11.97
CA ASN A 141 2.90 -14.15 11.35
C ASN A 141 2.58 -15.65 11.38
N ASN A 142 1.64 -16.06 12.23
CA ASN A 142 1.19 -17.44 12.32
C ASN A 142 0.05 -17.71 11.35
N ALA A 143 0.22 -17.34 10.07
CA ALA A 143 -0.76 -17.43 8.97
C ALA A 143 -2.04 -18.20 9.36
N THR A 144 -2.95 -17.50 10.04
CA THR A 144 -4.19 -18.11 10.49
C THR A 144 -5.18 -18.15 9.32
N GLU A 145 -6.29 -18.89 9.46
CA GLU A 145 -7.35 -18.76 8.47
C GLU A 145 -8.21 -17.54 8.80
N ALA A 146 -8.50 -16.71 7.79
CA ALA A 146 -9.42 -15.58 7.91
C ALA A 146 -10.80 -16.04 8.44
N GLN A 147 -11.25 -15.40 9.52
CA GLN A 147 -12.50 -15.77 10.20
C GLN A 147 -13.75 -15.33 9.42
N ALA A 148 -13.65 -14.23 8.67
CA ALA A 148 -14.70 -13.73 7.78
C ALA A 148 -14.09 -12.84 6.68
N SER A 149 -14.35 -13.14 5.42
CA SER A 149 -13.89 -12.31 4.29
C SER A 149 -14.70 -11.02 4.19
N PRO A 150 -14.08 -9.83 4.16
CA PRO A 150 -14.76 -8.61 3.74
C PRO A 150 -15.28 -8.77 2.30
N ALA A 151 -16.60 -8.77 2.12
CA ALA A 151 -17.16 -8.82 0.79
C ALA A 151 -16.84 -7.55 0.01
N ILE A 152 -16.45 -7.70 -1.25
CA ILE A 152 -16.08 -6.53 -2.04
C ILE A 152 -17.33 -5.69 -2.35
N PRO A 153 -17.24 -4.34 -2.22
CA PRO A 153 -18.36 -3.48 -2.52
C PRO A 153 -18.87 -3.62 -3.96
N ASP A 154 -20.19 -3.67 -4.11
CA ASP A 154 -20.82 -3.68 -5.43
C ASP A 154 -20.56 -2.33 -6.13
N ILE A 155 -20.09 -2.40 -7.37
CA ILE A 155 -19.95 -1.24 -8.23
C ILE A 155 -21.11 -1.31 -9.22
N SER A 156 -21.84 -0.20 -9.39
CA SER A 156 -23.00 -0.07 -10.31
C SER A 156 -22.99 -1.05 -11.48
N SER A 157 -24.08 -1.83 -11.60
CA SER A 157 -24.30 -2.84 -12.64
C SER A 157 -24.04 -2.33 -14.05
N ASP A 158 -24.34 -1.06 -14.32
CA ASP A 158 -24.12 -0.45 -15.64
C ASP A 158 -22.63 -0.33 -15.97
N ARG A 159 -21.80 0.01 -14.98
CA ARG A 159 -20.34 0.05 -15.15
C ARG A 159 -19.76 -1.34 -15.35
N LEU A 160 -20.23 -2.31 -14.57
CA LEU A 160 -19.82 -3.70 -14.75
C LEU A 160 -20.21 -4.21 -16.15
N ALA A 161 -21.43 -3.94 -16.62
CA ALA A 161 -21.86 -4.31 -17.96
C ALA A 161 -21.00 -3.67 -19.06
N VAL A 162 -20.54 -2.42 -18.88
CA VAL A 162 -19.60 -1.79 -19.81
C VAL A 162 -18.24 -2.50 -19.78
N LEU A 163 -17.70 -2.78 -18.60
CA LEU A 163 -16.42 -3.46 -18.45
C LEU A 163 -16.44 -4.88 -19.01
N ASP A 164 -17.55 -5.60 -18.85
CA ASP A 164 -17.73 -6.96 -19.38
C ASP A 164 -17.62 -6.97 -20.92
N ARG A 165 -18.21 -5.96 -21.58
CA ARG A 165 -18.12 -5.82 -23.03
C ARG A 165 -16.73 -5.44 -23.53
N VAL A 166 -15.95 -4.71 -22.73
CA VAL A 166 -14.63 -4.19 -23.13
C VAL A 166 -13.51 -5.19 -22.82
N ALA A 167 -13.53 -5.75 -21.61
CA ALA A 167 -12.49 -6.61 -21.08
C ALA A 167 -13.11 -7.60 -20.07
N PRO A 168 -13.78 -8.67 -20.53
CA PRO A 168 -14.43 -9.63 -19.64
C PRO A 168 -13.42 -10.32 -18.69
N GLU A 169 -12.19 -10.54 -19.15
CA GLU A 169 -11.10 -11.07 -18.31
C GLU A 169 -10.78 -10.16 -17.12
N PHE A 170 -10.91 -8.84 -17.26
CA PHE A 170 -10.70 -7.92 -16.14
C PHE A 170 -11.75 -8.13 -15.04
N LEU A 171 -13.01 -8.33 -15.40
CA LEU A 171 -14.05 -8.63 -14.41
C LEU A 171 -13.84 -9.99 -13.78
N LYS A 172 -13.45 -10.99 -14.57
CA LYS A 172 -13.08 -12.31 -14.06
C LYS A 172 -11.93 -12.22 -13.05
N TRP A 173 -10.87 -11.46 -13.33
CA TRP A 173 -9.77 -11.29 -12.37
C TRP A 173 -10.16 -10.45 -11.17
N ARG A 174 -11.06 -9.48 -11.33
CA ARG A 174 -11.60 -8.78 -10.17
C ARG A 174 -12.29 -9.77 -9.24
N GLU A 175 -13.19 -10.59 -9.75
CA GLU A 175 -13.88 -11.62 -8.95
C GLU A 175 -12.89 -12.64 -8.37
N GLN A 176 -12.06 -13.28 -9.21
CA GLN A 176 -11.19 -14.37 -8.76
C GLN A 176 -10.00 -13.90 -7.91
N VAL A 177 -9.38 -12.78 -8.26
CA VAL A 177 -8.12 -12.36 -7.63
C VAL A 177 -8.37 -11.33 -6.55
N LEU A 178 -9.16 -10.29 -6.84
CA LEU A 178 -9.43 -9.27 -5.84
C LEU A 178 -10.37 -9.81 -4.77
N ASP A 179 -11.51 -10.39 -5.15
CA ASP A 179 -12.52 -10.85 -4.20
C ASP A 179 -12.14 -12.19 -3.55
N GLU A 180 -11.92 -13.23 -4.36
CA GLU A 180 -11.77 -14.62 -3.87
C GLU A 180 -10.38 -14.96 -3.33
N GLU A 181 -9.33 -14.20 -3.69
CA GLU A 181 -7.96 -14.45 -3.23
C GLU A 181 -7.47 -13.37 -2.27
N ILE A 182 -7.45 -12.10 -2.69
CA ILE A 182 -6.90 -10.99 -1.88
C ILE A 182 -7.80 -10.70 -0.68
N PHE A 183 -9.08 -10.39 -0.88
CA PHE A 183 -9.96 -10.04 0.23
C PHE A 183 -10.35 -11.25 1.08
N CYS A 184 -10.39 -12.46 0.51
CA CYS A 184 -10.55 -13.69 1.29
C CYS A 184 -9.36 -14.00 2.21
N ALA A 185 -8.16 -13.49 1.92
CA ALA A 185 -6.99 -13.63 2.77
C ALA A 185 -6.95 -12.61 3.93
N VAL A 186 -7.90 -11.66 3.99
CA VAL A 186 -7.94 -10.61 5.01
C VAL A 186 -8.70 -11.08 6.25
N HIS A 187 -8.07 -10.95 7.43
CA HIS A 187 -8.60 -11.33 8.75
C HIS A 187 -9.29 -10.17 9.48
N LEU A 188 -8.94 -8.93 9.13
CA LEU A 188 -9.56 -7.71 9.63
C LEU A 188 -11.08 -7.82 9.48
N GLU A 189 -11.79 -7.46 10.55
CA GLU A 189 -13.24 -7.43 10.51
C GLU A 189 -13.72 -6.48 9.39
N PRO A 190 -14.83 -6.80 8.69
CA PRO A 190 -15.20 -6.14 7.44
C PRO A 190 -15.29 -4.61 7.48
N ARG A 191 -15.75 -4.03 8.60
CA ARG A 191 -15.82 -2.57 8.78
C ARG A 191 -14.43 -1.95 8.74
N LEU A 192 -13.45 -2.54 9.44
CA LEU A 192 -12.06 -2.05 9.41
C LEU A 192 -11.41 -2.26 8.05
N ALA A 193 -11.61 -3.40 7.40
CA ALA A 193 -11.07 -3.66 6.08
C ALA A 193 -11.57 -2.63 5.05
N HIS A 194 -12.86 -2.26 5.09
CA HIS A 194 -13.41 -1.24 4.21
C HIS A 194 -12.99 0.18 4.55
N LEU A 195 -12.88 0.53 5.84
CA LEU A 195 -12.33 1.83 6.24
C LEU A 195 -10.87 1.97 5.81
N ALA A 196 -10.05 0.94 6.00
CA ALA A 196 -8.66 0.92 5.52
C ALA A 196 -8.59 1.05 4.00
N SER A 197 -9.44 0.31 3.27
CA SER A 197 -9.55 0.39 1.81
C SER A 197 -9.89 1.80 1.32
N ALA A 198 -10.89 2.44 1.95
CA ALA A 198 -11.28 3.81 1.64
C ALA A 198 -10.16 4.81 1.98
N ALA A 199 -9.46 4.62 3.11
CA ALA A 199 -8.32 5.45 3.49
C ALA A 199 -7.18 5.35 2.44
N MET A 200 -6.84 4.14 1.97
CA MET A 200 -5.83 3.96 0.92
C MET A 200 -6.21 4.65 -0.40
N LEU A 201 -7.46 4.49 -0.83
CA LEU A 201 -7.96 5.14 -2.05
C LEU A 201 -7.98 6.66 -1.90
N GLY A 202 -8.42 7.17 -0.75
CA GLY A 202 -8.42 8.59 -0.41
C GLY A 202 -7.00 9.19 -0.39
N ALA A 203 -6.04 8.48 0.20
CA ALA A 203 -4.63 8.87 0.27
C ALA A 203 -4.01 9.06 -1.12
N ARG A 204 -4.46 8.27 -2.11
CA ARG A 204 -4.02 8.36 -3.51
C ARG A 204 -4.90 9.27 -4.37
N GLY A 205 -5.88 9.96 -3.77
CA GLY A 205 -6.84 10.79 -4.50
C GLY A 205 -7.77 10.00 -5.44
N LYS A 206 -7.82 8.66 -5.31
CA LYS A 206 -8.64 7.75 -6.13
C LYS A 206 -10.09 7.68 -5.61
N VAL A 207 -10.72 8.84 -5.38
CA VAL A 207 -12.04 8.96 -4.71
C VAL A 207 -13.24 8.71 -5.66
N GLY A 208 -13.14 7.70 -6.52
CA GLY A 208 -14.16 7.32 -7.51
C GLY A 208 -15.20 6.32 -6.97
N ALA A 209 -15.80 5.54 -7.88
CA ALA A 209 -16.84 4.56 -7.52
C ALA A 209 -16.35 3.51 -6.50
N SER A 210 -15.10 3.06 -6.59
CA SER A 210 -14.53 2.11 -5.61
C SER A 210 -14.45 2.72 -4.21
N PHE A 211 -14.07 4.00 -4.09
CA PHE A 211 -14.07 4.70 -2.80
C PHE A 211 -15.48 4.79 -2.24
N ASP A 212 -16.45 5.24 -3.03
CA ASP A 212 -17.85 5.32 -2.62
C ASP A 212 -18.37 3.98 -2.11
N ALA A 213 -18.06 2.91 -2.84
CA ALA A 213 -18.53 1.57 -2.53
C ALA A 213 -17.89 1.05 -1.23
N HIS A 214 -16.61 1.33 -0.95
CA HIS A 214 -15.99 1.00 0.34
C HIS A 214 -16.56 1.82 1.50
N ILE A 215 -16.90 3.09 1.32
CA ILE A 215 -17.62 3.88 2.33
C ILE A 215 -18.98 3.26 2.64
N ALA A 216 -19.74 2.92 1.60
CA ALA A 216 -21.05 2.29 1.76
C ALA A 216 -20.97 0.93 2.46
N SER A 217 -19.98 0.12 2.11
CA SER A 217 -19.79 -1.22 2.70
C SER A 217 -19.26 -1.14 4.13
N ALA A 218 -18.42 -0.15 4.45
CA ALA A 218 -18.05 0.14 5.84
C ALA A 218 -19.30 0.44 6.68
N LEU A 219 -20.20 1.31 6.19
CA LEU A 219 -21.46 1.62 6.89
C LEU A 219 -22.36 0.37 7.04
N ALA A 220 -22.45 -0.45 5.98
CA ALA A 220 -23.25 -1.68 5.99
C ALA A 220 -22.71 -2.76 6.95
N THR A 221 -21.41 -2.72 7.25
CA THR A 221 -20.73 -3.64 8.16
C THR A 221 -20.55 -3.06 9.57
N GLY A 222 -21.14 -1.89 9.85
CA GLY A 222 -21.24 -1.33 11.19
C GLY A 222 -20.44 -0.04 11.43
N ALA A 223 -19.80 0.54 10.41
CA ALA A 223 -19.17 1.86 10.56
C ALA A 223 -20.22 2.91 10.87
N THR A 224 -19.88 3.83 11.78
CA THR A 224 -20.71 4.99 12.05
C THR A 224 -20.36 6.15 11.11
N HIS A 225 -21.24 7.15 11.02
CA HIS A 225 -20.88 8.42 10.39
C HIS A 225 -19.63 9.04 11.04
N SER A 226 -19.49 8.89 12.37
CA SER A 226 -18.30 9.36 13.09
C SER A 226 -17.03 8.66 12.61
N ASP A 227 -17.07 7.35 12.35
CA ASP A 227 -15.91 6.59 11.86
C ASP A 227 -15.40 7.16 10.52
N ILE A 228 -16.33 7.48 9.61
CA ILE A 228 -16.00 8.05 8.30
C ILE A 228 -15.41 9.46 8.43
N VAL A 229 -15.97 10.28 9.33
CA VAL A 229 -15.45 11.62 9.62
C VAL A 229 -14.03 11.53 10.20
N GLU A 230 -13.81 10.66 11.17
CA GLU A 230 -12.49 10.48 11.80
C GLU A 230 -11.44 9.95 10.81
N MET A 231 -11.82 9.03 9.92
CA MET A 231 -10.97 8.58 8.81
C MET A 231 -10.57 9.75 7.89
N VAL A 232 -11.53 10.58 7.48
CA VAL A 232 -11.27 11.75 6.63
C VAL A 232 -10.38 12.78 7.33
N ILE A 233 -10.57 13.00 8.64
CA ILE A 233 -9.70 13.88 9.43
C ILE A 233 -8.28 13.31 9.45
N GLN A 234 -8.08 12.01 9.63
CA GLN A 234 -6.75 11.41 9.57
C GLN A 234 -6.07 11.56 8.20
N LEU A 235 -6.82 11.51 7.09
CA LEU A 235 -6.27 11.80 5.76
C LEU A 235 -5.67 13.21 5.68
N SER A 236 -6.20 14.20 6.42
CA SER A 236 -5.63 15.55 6.41
C SER A 236 -4.22 15.61 6.98
N VAL A 237 -3.91 14.74 7.95
CA VAL A 237 -2.59 14.63 8.59
C VAL A 237 -1.62 13.86 7.72
N TYR A 238 -2.03 12.68 7.25
CA TYR A 238 -1.13 11.72 6.60
C TYR A 238 -1.13 11.79 5.06
N SER A 239 -2.05 12.55 4.46
CA SER A 239 -2.13 12.77 3.00
C SER A 239 -2.40 14.22 2.60
N GLY A 240 -2.55 15.12 3.58
CA GLY A 240 -2.77 16.55 3.36
C GLY A 240 -4.24 16.93 3.11
N PHE A 241 -4.53 18.22 3.31
CA PHE A 241 -5.87 18.79 3.16
C PHE A 241 -6.52 18.56 1.78
N PRO A 242 -5.81 18.67 0.63
CA PRO A 242 -6.44 18.43 -0.67
C PRO A 242 -7.02 17.01 -0.81
N ALA A 243 -6.28 15.98 -0.35
CA ALA A 243 -6.77 14.60 -0.36
C ALA A 243 -7.98 14.43 0.57
N ALA A 244 -7.90 15.00 1.78
CA ALA A 244 -9.00 14.97 2.74
C ALA A 244 -10.27 15.67 2.22
N LEU A 245 -10.15 16.84 1.57
CA LEU A 245 -11.29 17.56 0.99
C LEU A 245 -11.96 16.77 -0.14
N ASN A 246 -11.17 16.16 -1.02
CA ASN A 246 -11.69 15.30 -2.09
C ASN A 246 -12.42 14.08 -1.52
N ALA A 247 -11.85 13.43 -0.50
CA ALA A 247 -12.48 12.31 0.20
C ALA A 247 -13.77 12.73 0.93
N ALA A 248 -13.75 13.88 1.61
CA ALA A 248 -14.90 14.42 2.34
C ALA A 248 -16.10 14.67 1.40
N GLY A 249 -15.87 15.34 0.27
CA GLY A 249 -16.92 15.64 -0.70
C GLY A 249 -17.58 14.38 -1.25
N ARG A 250 -16.78 13.33 -1.50
CA ARG A 250 -17.28 12.04 -2.00
C ARG A 250 -17.99 11.24 -0.91
N ALA A 251 -17.42 11.17 0.30
CA ALA A 251 -18.05 10.50 1.45
C ALA A 251 -19.40 11.14 1.81
N ASN A 252 -19.52 12.47 1.76
CA ASN A 252 -20.77 13.18 2.02
C ASN A 252 -21.88 12.78 1.03
N ASN A 253 -21.55 12.56 -0.25
CA ASN A 253 -22.53 12.10 -1.23
C ASN A 253 -23.05 10.70 -0.90
N VAL A 254 -22.19 9.81 -0.41
CA VAL A 254 -22.59 8.46 0.00
C VAL A 254 -23.44 8.51 1.28
N LEU A 255 -23.06 9.34 2.25
CA LEU A 255 -23.80 9.51 3.50
C LEU A 255 -25.19 10.12 3.30
N ALA A 256 -25.36 10.98 2.29
CA ALA A 256 -26.62 11.60 1.92
C ALA A 256 -27.53 10.70 1.05
N ALA A 257 -27.04 9.57 0.55
CA ALA A 257 -27.82 8.67 -0.28
C ALA A 257 -28.93 7.99 0.53
N SER A 258 -30.16 8.05 0.01
CA SER A 258 -31.36 7.48 0.64
C SER A 258 -31.35 5.94 0.65
N GLU A 259 -30.63 5.33 -0.31
CA GLU A 259 -30.49 3.88 -0.43
C GLU A 259 -29.08 3.47 -0.01
N ARG A 260 -29.00 2.50 0.91
CA ARG A 260 -27.73 1.91 1.33
C ARG A 260 -27.59 0.53 0.67
N PRO A 261 -26.46 0.25 0.01
CA PRO A 261 -26.16 -1.09 -0.48
C PRO A 261 -26.25 -2.10 0.68
N GLN A 262 -26.91 -3.22 0.44
CA GLN A 262 -26.92 -4.31 1.41
C GLN A 262 -25.54 -4.97 1.43
N ALA A 263 -25.05 -5.29 2.64
CA ALA A 263 -23.84 -6.08 2.79
C ALA A 263 -24.09 -7.46 2.15
N ASN A 264 -23.44 -7.72 1.01
CA ASN A 264 -23.43 -9.06 0.46
C ASN A 264 -22.41 -9.87 1.28
N THR A 265 -22.74 -11.10 1.68
CA THR A 265 -21.75 -12.00 2.29
C THR A 265 -21.26 -12.94 1.20
N GLN A 266 -20.03 -12.76 0.73
CA GLN A 266 -19.43 -13.72 -0.19
C GLN A 266 -19.14 -15.03 0.56
N LYS A 267 -19.53 -16.15 -0.05
CA LYS A 267 -19.12 -17.48 0.45
C LYS A 267 -17.68 -17.72 0.03
N ARG A 268 -16.84 -18.17 0.96
CA ARG A 268 -15.45 -18.59 0.73
C ARG A 268 -15.37 -19.51 -0.51
N VAL A 269 -14.58 -19.13 -1.50
CA VAL A 269 -14.25 -20.00 -2.63
C VAL A 269 -12.97 -20.75 -2.29
N GLN A 270 -13.00 -22.08 -2.44
CA GLN A 270 -11.82 -22.91 -2.25
C GLN A 270 -10.88 -22.75 -3.44
N THR A 271 -9.57 -22.70 -3.17
CA THR A 271 -8.50 -22.74 -4.18
C THR A 271 -8.78 -23.83 -5.21
N THR A 272 -9.02 -23.41 -6.45
CA THR A 272 -9.45 -24.31 -7.53
C THR A 272 -8.24 -24.87 -8.29
N LYS A 273 -8.47 -25.89 -9.14
CA LYS A 273 -7.44 -26.43 -10.06
C LYS A 273 -6.88 -25.37 -11.03
N ASP A 274 -7.58 -24.26 -11.23
CA ASP A 274 -7.12 -23.18 -12.10
C ASP A 274 -5.99 -22.36 -11.46
N ASP A 275 -5.94 -22.29 -10.13
CA ASP A 275 -4.92 -21.54 -9.39
C ASP A 275 -3.51 -22.12 -9.58
N GLU A 276 -3.37 -23.44 -9.56
CA GLU A 276 -2.07 -24.09 -9.79
C GLU A 276 -1.60 -23.93 -11.23
N LYS A 277 -2.53 -23.97 -12.19
CA LYS A 277 -2.22 -23.72 -13.60
C LYS A 277 -1.72 -22.29 -13.83
N ARG A 278 -2.37 -21.30 -13.20
CA ARG A 278 -1.96 -19.88 -13.24
C ARG A 278 -0.57 -19.71 -12.66
N PHE A 279 -0.31 -20.31 -11.48
CA PHE A 279 1.01 -20.27 -10.86
C PHE A 279 2.10 -20.88 -11.74
N MET A 280 1.88 -22.07 -12.32
CA MET A 280 2.86 -22.72 -13.21
C MET A 280 3.13 -21.90 -14.48
N SER A 281 2.08 -21.32 -15.09
CA SER A 281 2.20 -20.39 -16.21
C SER A 281 3.02 -19.16 -15.82
N GLY A 282 2.78 -18.62 -14.63
CA GLY A 282 3.48 -17.46 -14.10
C GLY A 282 4.94 -17.73 -13.82
N ALA A 283 5.26 -18.87 -13.20
CA ALA A 283 6.62 -19.28 -12.92
C ALA A 283 7.44 -19.46 -14.21
N ALA A 284 6.84 -20.08 -15.24
CA ALA A 284 7.46 -20.21 -16.56
C ALA A 284 7.69 -18.83 -17.21
N THR A 285 6.69 -17.94 -17.14
CA THR A 285 6.80 -16.56 -17.67
C THR A 285 7.90 -15.79 -16.97
N LEU A 286 7.91 -15.81 -15.63
CA LEU A 286 8.90 -15.14 -14.79
C LEU A 286 10.32 -15.63 -15.07
N ALA A 287 10.51 -16.95 -15.22
CA ALA A 287 11.79 -17.55 -15.55
C ALA A 287 12.28 -17.11 -16.93
N ALA A 288 11.37 -17.00 -17.91
CA ALA A 288 11.70 -16.59 -19.27
C ALA A 288 12.08 -15.11 -19.38
N THR A 289 11.56 -14.22 -18.52
CA THR A 289 11.81 -12.78 -18.63
C THR A 289 12.83 -12.24 -17.64
N SER A 290 12.84 -12.72 -16.40
CA SER A 290 13.57 -12.03 -15.31
C SER A 290 15.05 -12.42 -15.17
N GLY A 291 15.51 -13.50 -15.81
CA GLY A 291 16.90 -13.96 -15.67
C GLY A 291 17.33 -14.23 -14.21
N GLY A 292 16.36 -14.51 -13.32
CA GLY A 292 16.56 -14.79 -11.90
C GLY A 292 16.05 -13.71 -10.94
N SER A 293 16.03 -12.42 -11.35
CA SER A 293 15.68 -11.30 -10.45
C SER A 293 14.24 -11.34 -9.93
N GLY A 294 13.35 -11.99 -10.66
CA GLY A 294 11.96 -12.17 -10.29
C GLY A 294 11.75 -13.20 -9.17
N ALA A 295 12.58 -14.24 -9.11
CA ALA A 295 12.50 -15.27 -8.08
C ALA A 295 12.83 -14.70 -6.70
N ASP A 296 13.83 -13.81 -6.63
CA ASP A 296 14.23 -13.13 -5.39
C ASP A 296 13.10 -12.28 -4.79
N VAL A 297 12.29 -11.65 -5.65
CA VAL A 297 11.12 -10.87 -5.20
C VAL A 297 10.10 -11.80 -4.55
N VAL A 298 9.77 -12.92 -5.18
CA VAL A 298 8.79 -13.88 -4.65
C VAL A 298 9.28 -14.49 -3.33
N ASP A 299 10.55 -14.86 -3.28
CA ASP A 299 11.18 -15.45 -2.10
C ASP A 299 11.20 -14.49 -0.91
N SER A 300 11.26 -13.18 -1.17
CA SER A 300 11.18 -12.16 -0.14
C SER A 300 9.85 -12.08 0.60
N PHE A 301 8.82 -12.84 0.22
CA PHE A 301 7.53 -12.89 0.92
C PHE A 301 7.35 -14.12 1.81
N LYS A 302 8.22 -15.15 1.69
CA LYS A 302 8.00 -16.48 2.26
C LYS A 302 7.72 -16.49 3.77
N ASP A 303 8.36 -15.60 4.51
CA ASP A 303 8.31 -15.49 5.96
C ASP A 303 7.21 -14.56 6.49
N ILE A 304 6.74 -13.61 5.66
CA ILE A 304 5.79 -12.57 6.08
C ILE A 304 4.40 -12.78 5.49
N ALA A 305 4.31 -12.92 4.17
CA ALA A 305 3.04 -12.99 3.44
C ALA A 305 3.17 -13.93 2.23
N PRO A 306 3.39 -15.25 2.44
CA PRO A 306 3.65 -16.20 1.36
C PRO A 306 2.52 -16.27 0.32
N GLY A 307 1.26 -16.09 0.74
CA GLY A 307 0.12 -16.00 -0.18
C GLY A 307 0.24 -14.84 -1.16
N LEU A 308 0.78 -13.70 -0.73
CA LEU A 308 0.99 -12.54 -1.58
C LEU A 308 2.14 -12.76 -2.58
N GLY A 309 3.22 -13.42 -2.15
CA GLY A 309 4.28 -13.88 -3.06
C GLY A 309 3.74 -14.82 -4.14
N ARG A 310 2.84 -15.74 -3.77
CA ARG A 310 2.16 -16.63 -4.70
C ARG A 310 1.30 -15.86 -5.71
N LEU A 311 0.56 -14.83 -5.27
CA LEU A 311 -0.27 -13.98 -6.13
C LEU A 311 0.54 -13.18 -7.15
N ILE A 312 1.74 -12.71 -6.80
CA ILE A 312 2.64 -12.06 -7.77
C ILE A 312 2.90 -13.01 -8.94
N VAL A 313 3.22 -14.27 -8.64
CA VAL A 313 3.49 -15.27 -9.68
C VAL A 313 2.22 -15.62 -10.45
N ALA A 314 1.16 -16.05 -9.75
CA ALA A 314 -0.05 -16.56 -10.38
C ALA A 314 -0.80 -15.49 -11.16
N HIS A 315 -0.98 -14.30 -10.58
CA HIS A 315 -1.75 -13.24 -11.23
C HIS A 315 -0.89 -12.37 -12.13
N CYS A 316 0.15 -11.70 -11.60
CA CYS A 316 0.92 -10.76 -12.41
C CYS A 316 1.60 -11.49 -13.58
N TYR A 317 2.30 -12.59 -13.32
CA TYR A 317 2.99 -13.31 -14.39
C TYR A 317 2.09 -14.32 -15.10
N GLY A 318 1.27 -15.08 -14.37
CA GLY A 318 0.47 -16.17 -14.92
C GLY A 318 -0.75 -15.73 -15.71
N ASP A 319 -1.42 -14.65 -15.29
CA ASP A 319 -2.61 -14.12 -15.97
C ASP A 319 -2.31 -12.95 -16.91
N ILE A 320 -1.42 -12.02 -16.51
CA ILE A 320 -1.23 -10.75 -17.21
C ILE A 320 -0.03 -10.81 -18.17
N PHE A 321 1.18 -11.09 -17.67
CA PHE A 321 2.40 -11.04 -18.50
C PHE A 321 2.50 -12.22 -19.48
N SER A 322 1.89 -13.36 -19.17
CA SER A 322 1.84 -14.55 -20.05
C SER A 322 1.04 -14.33 -21.34
N ARG A 323 0.25 -13.25 -21.43
CA ARG A 323 -0.66 -13.00 -22.56
C ARG A 323 0.11 -12.63 -23.83
N SER A 324 -0.29 -13.20 -24.96
CA SER A 324 0.43 -13.06 -26.23
C SER A 324 0.11 -11.79 -27.05
N ALA A 325 -0.91 -11.02 -26.69
CA ALA A 325 -1.35 -9.86 -27.48
C ALA A 325 -0.36 -8.67 -27.49
N LEU A 326 0.54 -8.61 -26.52
CA LEU A 326 1.72 -7.74 -26.50
C LEU A 326 2.93 -8.65 -26.37
N ASP A 327 3.98 -8.38 -27.14
CA ASP A 327 5.23 -9.12 -27.02
C ASP A 327 5.86 -8.87 -25.62
N PRO A 328 6.64 -9.84 -25.10
CA PRO A 328 7.22 -9.72 -23.76
C PRO A 328 8.03 -8.43 -23.54
N LYS A 329 8.82 -8.01 -24.53
CA LYS A 329 9.62 -6.79 -24.43
C LYS A 329 8.74 -5.55 -24.30
N GLY A 330 7.71 -5.44 -25.13
CA GLY A 330 6.70 -4.37 -25.05
C GLY A 330 5.99 -4.33 -23.70
N ARG A 331 5.74 -5.48 -23.06
CA ARG A 331 5.15 -5.54 -21.71
C ARG A 331 6.08 -4.97 -20.64
N GLU A 332 7.35 -5.33 -20.68
CA GLU A 332 8.33 -4.81 -19.72
C GLU A 332 8.53 -3.29 -19.88
N LEU A 333 8.61 -2.78 -21.12
CA LEU A 333 8.64 -1.34 -21.37
C LEU A 333 7.36 -0.63 -20.86
N GLY A 334 6.20 -1.25 -21.03
CA GLY A 334 4.94 -0.75 -20.46
C GLY A 334 4.97 -0.70 -18.92
N ALA A 335 5.54 -1.71 -18.27
CA ALA A 335 5.70 -1.76 -16.82
C ALA A 335 6.68 -0.67 -16.32
N ILE A 336 7.80 -0.47 -17.00
CA ILE A 336 8.77 0.60 -16.73
C ILE A 336 8.07 1.96 -16.79
N SER A 337 7.29 2.22 -17.85
CA SER A 337 6.52 3.45 -18.01
C SER A 337 5.53 3.67 -16.86
N ALA A 338 4.76 2.64 -16.49
CA ALA A 338 3.77 2.72 -15.42
C ALA A 338 4.41 2.98 -14.04
N LEU A 339 5.53 2.32 -13.73
CA LEU A 339 6.24 2.47 -12.46
C LEU A 339 6.95 3.83 -12.37
N ALA A 340 7.56 4.29 -13.47
CA ALA A 340 8.12 5.64 -13.54
C ALA A 340 7.05 6.72 -13.32
N ALA A 341 5.86 6.54 -13.91
CA ALA A 341 4.72 7.45 -13.72
C ALA A 341 4.16 7.42 -12.27
N GLN A 342 4.30 6.30 -11.55
CA GLN A 342 3.88 6.25 -10.14
C GLN A 342 4.75 7.14 -9.25
N GLY A 343 6.06 7.20 -9.51
CA GLY A 343 6.98 8.14 -8.86
C GLY A 343 7.06 8.03 -7.33
N THR A 344 6.81 6.84 -6.78
CA THR A 344 6.92 6.58 -5.34
C THR A 344 8.17 5.79 -5.03
N ILE A 345 8.68 5.89 -3.79
CA ILE A 345 9.82 5.07 -3.35
C ILE A 345 9.49 3.57 -3.51
N ALA A 346 8.25 3.17 -3.23
CA ALA A 346 7.80 1.80 -3.39
C ALA A 346 7.84 1.27 -4.84
N ALA A 347 7.85 2.16 -5.84
CA ALA A 347 7.96 1.77 -7.25
C ALA A 347 9.41 1.63 -7.73
N GLU A 348 10.41 2.12 -6.99
CA GLU A 348 11.81 2.17 -7.44
C GLU A 348 12.43 0.78 -7.62
N LYS A 349 12.25 -0.12 -6.64
CA LYS A 349 12.78 -1.49 -6.73
C LYS A 349 12.11 -2.29 -7.85
N PRO A 350 10.76 -2.33 -7.95
CA PRO A 350 10.09 -2.94 -9.10
C PRO A 350 10.53 -2.34 -10.45
N LEU A 351 10.72 -1.02 -10.55
CA LEU A 351 11.19 -0.38 -11.77
C LEU A 351 12.53 -0.98 -12.21
N GLY A 352 13.49 -1.13 -11.29
CA GLY A 352 14.78 -1.77 -11.58
C GLY A 352 14.63 -3.22 -12.07
N VAL A 353 13.76 -4.01 -11.44
CA VAL A 353 13.48 -5.39 -11.85
C VAL A 353 12.93 -5.46 -13.29
N HIS A 354 12.01 -4.56 -13.64
CA HIS A 354 11.45 -4.51 -14.99
C HIS A 354 12.45 -3.97 -16.03
N VAL A 355 13.38 -3.09 -15.64
CA VAL A 355 14.52 -2.71 -16.49
C VAL A 355 15.40 -3.93 -16.81
N ASP A 356 15.75 -4.74 -15.80
CA ASP A 356 16.54 -5.96 -16.02
C ASP A 356 15.80 -6.94 -16.95
N ALA A 357 14.50 -7.14 -16.72
CA ALA A 357 13.69 -8.02 -17.53
C ALA A 357 13.59 -7.55 -18.99
N ALA A 358 13.43 -6.25 -19.21
CA ALA A 358 13.44 -5.66 -20.56
C ALA A 358 14.79 -5.92 -21.27
N LEU A 359 15.91 -5.71 -20.58
CA LEU A 359 17.26 -5.96 -21.11
C LEU A 359 17.48 -7.43 -21.47
N ASN A 360 17.05 -8.36 -20.61
CA ASN A 360 17.11 -9.81 -20.88
C ASN A 360 16.31 -10.19 -22.13
N LEU A 361 15.22 -9.47 -22.42
CA LEU A 361 14.38 -9.64 -23.61
C LEU A 361 14.90 -8.87 -24.83
N GLY A 362 16.09 -8.27 -24.73
CA GLY A 362 16.75 -7.56 -25.82
C GLY A 362 16.27 -6.12 -26.03
N ALA A 363 15.68 -5.49 -25.02
CA ALA A 363 15.47 -4.04 -25.06
C ALA A 363 16.80 -3.30 -25.11
N THR A 364 16.89 -2.30 -25.99
CA THR A 364 18.07 -1.45 -26.03
C THR A 364 18.03 -0.39 -24.94
N ARG A 365 19.20 0.16 -24.62
CA ARG A 365 19.32 1.35 -23.77
C ARG A 365 18.43 2.48 -24.28
N GLU A 366 18.41 2.70 -25.59
CA GLU A 366 17.63 3.75 -26.24
C GLU A 366 16.12 3.50 -26.10
N GLU A 367 15.65 2.26 -26.26
CA GLU A 367 14.23 1.92 -26.07
C GLU A 367 13.77 2.20 -24.63
N ILE A 368 14.59 1.90 -23.63
CA ILE A 368 14.29 2.19 -22.22
C ILE A 368 14.26 3.71 -21.97
N ILE A 369 15.24 4.45 -22.50
CA ILE A 369 15.31 5.92 -22.34
C ILE A 369 14.12 6.61 -23.00
N GLU A 370 13.78 6.26 -24.25
CA GLU A 370 12.63 6.84 -24.96
C GLU A 370 11.30 6.50 -24.27
N THR A 371 11.20 5.29 -23.70
CA THR A 371 10.05 4.90 -22.87
C THR A 371 9.90 5.83 -21.67
N LEU A 372 10.99 6.15 -20.97
CA LEU A 372 10.98 7.07 -19.84
C LEU A 372 10.71 8.52 -20.26
N PHE A 373 11.26 8.97 -21.40
CA PHE A 373 10.99 10.30 -21.94
C PHE A 373 9.51 10.51 -22.29
N ASN A 374 8.85 9.48 -22.82
CA ASN A 374 7.41 9.53 -23.12
C ASN A 374 6.52 9.74 -21.88
N VAL A 375 7.05 9.51 -20.68
CA VAL A 375 6.30 9.74 -19.43
C VAL A 375 6.37 11.21 -18.99
N ILE A 376 7.37 11.98 -19.45
CA ILE A 376 7.58 13.38 -19.04
C ILE A 376 6.32 14.26 -19.21
N PRO A 377 5.57 14.21 -20.33
CA PRO A 377 4.38 15.04 -20.51
C PRO A 377 3.26 14.75 -19.50
N TYR A 378 3.27 13.57 -18.88
CA TYR A 378 2.19 13.10 -18.00
C TYR A 378 2.57 13.13 -16.51
N ALA A 379 3.86 12.94 -16.18
CA ALA A 379 4.34 12.83 -14.81
C ALA A 379 5.40 13.88 -14.42
N GLY A 380 5.90 14.67 -15.39
CA GLY A 380 6.88 15.73 -15.17
C GLY A 380 8.32 15.23 -15.03
N TYR A 381 9.27 16.16 -15.15
CA TYR A 381 10.71 15.86 -15.17
C TYR A 381 11.29 15.21 -13.90
N PRO A 382 10.97 15.65 -12.66
CA PRO A 382 11.65 15.13 -11.47
C PRO A 382 11.50 13.62 -11.25
N LEU A 383 10.31 13.08 -11.55
CA LEU A 383 10.06 11.64 -11.43
C LEU A 383 10.86 10.84 -12.47
N ILE A 384 11.03 11.39 -13.67
CA ILE A 384 11.75 10.73 -14.77
C ILE A 384 13.26 10.83 -14.58
N GLU A 385 13.76 11.93 -14.01
CA GLU A 385 15.18 12.03 -13.61
C GLU A 385 15.56 10.88 -12.67
N LYS A 386 14.76 10.65 -11.63
CA LYS A 386 14.97 9.54 -10.70
C LYS A 386 14.88 8.17 -11.37
N ALA A 387 13.90 7.97 -12.26
CA ALA A 387 13.75 6.73 -13.02
C ALA A 387 14.95 6.46 -13.97
N LEU A 388 15.50 7.50 -14.60
CA LEU A 388 16.67 7.42 -15.46
C LEU A 388 17.93 7.04 -14.67
N LEU A 389 18.10 7.54 -13.45
CA LEU A 389 19.20 7.13 -12.57
C LEU A 389 19.12 5.64 -12.24
N ILE A 390 17.92 5.15 -11.88
CA ILE A 390 17.70 3.70 -11.64
C ILE A 390 18.01 2.90 -12.90
N ALA A 391 17.51 3.32 -14.07
CA ALA A 391 17.77 2.65 -15.33
C ALA A 391 19.27 2.64 -15.68
N HIS A 392 19.98 3.74 -15.43
CA HIS A 392 21.42 3.84 -15.64
C HIS A 392 22.20 2.80 -14.82
N ASP A 393 21.89 2.67 -13.54
CA ASP A 393 22.54 1.71 -12.65
C ASP A 393 22.31 0.27 -13.14
N ARG A 394 21.07 -0.07 -13.51
CA ARG A 394 20.72 -1.41 -14.00
C ARG A 394 21.39 -1.75 -15.33
N ILE A 395 21.38 -0.81 -16.29
CA ILE A 395 22.03 -0.99 -17.60
C ILE A 395 23.54 -1.19 -17.43
N SER A 396 24.17 -0.46 -16.51
CA SER A 396 25.60 -0.59 -16.24
C SER A 396 25.94 -1.99 -15.71
N LEU A 397 25.19 -2.46 -14.71
CA LEU A 397 25.35 -3.81 -14.15
C LEU A 397 25.12 -4.92 -15.20
N PHE A 398 24.13 -4.74 -16.07
CA PHE A 398 23.85 -5.68 -17.15
C PHE A 398 25.01 -5.79 -18.16
N ASN A 399 25.59 -4.65 -18.54
CA ASN A 399 26.74 -4.61 -19.45
C ASN A 399 27.99 -5.25 -18.84
N GLU A 400 28.25 -5.01 -17.56
CA GLU A 400 29.35 -5.65 -16.83
C GLU A 400 29.21 -7.18 -16.81
N LYS A 401 27.99 -7.67 -16.55
CA LYS A 401 27.68 -9.11 -16.59
C LYS A 401 27.90 -9.71 -17.98
N GLN A 402 27.40 -9.08 -19.03
CA GLN A 402 27.64 -9.55 -20.41
C GLN A 402 29.12 -9.57 -20.79
N ALA A 403 29.88 -8.56 -20.35
CA ALA A 403 31.32 -8.52 -20.61
C ALA A 403 32.05 -9.67 -19.91
N ALA A 404 31.64 -10.01 -18.68
CA ALA A 404 32.19 -11.15 -17.94
C ALA A 404 31.83 -12.49 -18.61
N ASP A 405 30.57 -12.69 -19.00
CA ASP A 405 30.09 -13.92 -19.66
C ASP A 405 30.74 -14.13 -21.04
N ASN A 406 31.07 -13.06 -21.76
CA ASN A 406 31.78 -13.12 -23.04
C ASN A 406 33.30 -13.37 -22.90
N ALA A 407 33.85 -13.18 -21.70
CA ALA A 407 35.28 -13.37 -21.41
C ALA A 407 35.60 -14.77 -20.85
N SER A 408 34.58 -15.51 -20.38
CA SER A 408 34.63 -16.91 -19.94
C SER A 408 34.32 -17.88 -21.07
#